data_AF-G2WFY6-F1
#
_entry.id   AF-G2WFY6-F1
#
_cell.length_a   1.000
_cell.length_b   1.000
_cell.length_c   1.000
_cell.angle_alpha   90.00
_cell.angle_beta   90.00
_cell.angle_gamma   90.00
#
_symmetry.space_group_name_H-M   'P 1'
#
loop_
_entity.id
_entity.type
_entity.pdbx_description
1 polymer ?
#
loop_
_entity_poly.entity_id
_entity_poly.type
_entity_poly.pdbx_seq_one_letter_code
_entity_poly.pdbx_strand_id
1 'polypeptide(L)'
;MKNIAYEGRLFLISAVQFMPDATAMGFGEIIDQATGKRKLPGWPSADDNCINGGSVIIDPYGEIIAGPLLGQEGLLTAEINTDLIAEARFDLDPVGHYARGDVFQLTVNERSHDVKFTK
;
A
#
# COMPACT_ATOMS: atom_id res chain seq x y z
N MET A 1 -4.93 2.44 -4.40
CA MET A 1 -4.35 3.52 -3.57
C MET A 1 -4.87 4.90 -3.95
N LYS A 2 -4.89 5.31 -5.24
CA LYS A 2 -5.45 6.62 -5.66
C LYS A 2 -6.85 6.92 -5.10
N ASN A 3 -7.76 5.94 -5.17
CA ASN A 3 -9.13 6.12 -4.65
C ASN A 3 -9.17 6.48 -3.17
N ILE A 4 -8.33 5.86 -2.33
CA ILE A 4 -8.30 6.13 -0.88
C ILE A 4 -7.78 7.55 -0.61
N ALA A 5 -6.76 7.98 -1.35
CA ALA A 5 -6.21 9.34 -1.23
C ALA A 5 -7.26 10.39 -1.62
N TYR A 6 -7.94 10.16 -2.76
CA TYR A 6 -8.97 11.04 -3.29
C TYR A 6 -10.23 11.07 -2.42
N GLU A 7 -10.74 9.92 -1.99
CA GLU A 7 -11.94 9.83 -1.14
C GLU A 7 -11.67 10.43 0.24
N GLY A 8 -10.54 10.09 0.85
CA GLY A 8 -10.18 10.57 2.18
C GLY A 8 -9.73 12.03 2.23
N ARG A 9 -9.36 12.63 1.09
CA ARG A 9 -8.70 13.94 0.98
C ARG A 9 -7.44 14.02 1.84
N LEU A 10 -6.56 13.04 1.68
CA LEU A 10 -5.35 12.88 2.49
C LEU A 10 -4.17 12.51 1.60
N PHE A 11 -2.97 12.87 2.05
CA PHE A 11 -1.77 12.26 1.51
C PHE A 11 -1.75 10.77 1.88
N LEU A 12 -1.56 9.92 0.89
CA LEU A 12 -1.43 8.48 1.08
C LEU A 12 0.01 8.07 0.82
N ILE A 13 0.58 7.31 1.75
CA ILE A 13 1.89 6.71 1.64
C ILE A 13 1.70 5.20 1.66
N SER A 14 2.20 4.51 0.63
CA SER A 14 2.28 3.06 0.60
C SER A 14 3.74 2.64 0.54
N ALA A 15 4.15 1.79 1.48
CA ALA A 15 5.46 1.17 1.51
C ALA A 15 5.30 -0.32 1.22
N VAL A 16 5.90 -0.77 0.11
CA VAL A 16 5.80 -2.15 -0.37
C VAL A 16 7.20 -2.74 -0.42
N GLN A 17 7.35 -3.96 0.10
CA GLN A 17 8.60 -4.70 0.08
C GLN A 17 9.06 -4.95 -1.37
N PHE A 18 10.35 -4.78 -1.63
CA PHE A 18 11.00 -5.34 -2.81
C PHE A 18 11.69 -6.65 -2.43
N MET A 19 11.45 -7.70 -3.20
CA MET A 19 12.13 -8.99 -3.06
C MET A 19 12.55 -9.44 -4.47
N PRO A 20 13.85 -9.44 -4.78
CA PRO A 20 14.34 -9.80 -6.11
C PRO A 20 14.12 -11.29 -6.39
N ASP A 21 14.54 -11.76 -7.56
CA ASP A 21 14.42 -13.17 -7.91
C ASP A 21 15.25 -14.08 -6.98
N ALA A 22 14.92 -15.38 -6.97
CA ALA A 22 15.54 -16.37 -6.09
C ALA A 22 17.07 -16.49 -6.29
N THR A 23 17.54 -16.27 -7.52
CA THR A 23 18.96 -16.32 -7.87
C THR A 23 19.69 -15.16 -7.22
N ALA A 24 19.18 -13.95 -7.37
CA ALA A 24 19.74 -12.74 -6.76
C ALA A 24 19.79 -12.83 -5.23
N MET A 25 18.78 -13.47 -4.61
CA MET A 25 18.76 -13.68 -3.17
C MET A 25 19.62 -14.85 -2.68
N GLY A 26 20.07 -15.73 -3.58
CA GLY A 26 20.76 -16.96 -3.21
C GLY A 26 19.88 -17.99 -2.49
N PHE A 27 18.55 -17.86 -2.57
CA PHE A 27 17.58 -18.74 -1.91
C PHE A 27 16.91 -19.70 -2.91
N GLY A 28 16.31 -20.76 -2.38
CA GLY A 28 15.61 -21.77 -3.18
C GLY A 28 16.53 -22.81 -3.82
N GLU A 29 15.92 -23.64 -4.67
CA GLU A 29 16.56 -24.77 -5.33
C GLU A 29 17.30 -24.33 -6.59
N ILE A 30 18.47 -24.91 -6.85
CA ILE A 30 19.19 -24.67 -8.10
C ILE A 30 18.49 -25.46 -9.20
N ILE A 31 17.96 -24.76 -10.20
CA ILE A 31 17.29 -25.35 -11.36
C ILE A 31 18.21 -25.47 -12.57
N ASP A 32 19.31 -24.72 -12.59
CA ASP A 32 20.37 -24.80 -13.60
C ASP A 32 21.74 -24.64 -12.93
N GLN A 33 22.54 -25.70 -13.00
CA GLN A 33 23.88 -25.77 -12.39
C GLN A 33 24.93 -24.95 -13.15
N ALA A 34 24.77 -24.76 -14.47
CA ALA A 34 25.72 -24.03 -15.29
C ALA A 34 25.62 -22.51 -15.06
N THR A 35 24.40 -22.01 -14.89
CA THR A 35 24.13 -20.58 -14.64
C THR A 35 23.98 -20.25 -13.15
N GLY A 36 23.83 -21.25 -12.29
CA GLY A 36 23.53 -21.08 -10.87
C GLY A 36 22.10 -20.57 -10.60
N LYS A 37 21.22 -20.64 -11.60
CA LYS A 37 19.85 -20.13 -11.52
C LYS A 37 19.05 -20.88 -10.47
N ARG A 38 18.35 -20.12 -9.63
CA ARG A 38 17.56 -20.64 -8.51
C ARG A 38 16.09 -20.35 -8.69
N LYS A 39 15.27 -21.15 -7.99
CA LYS A 39 13.82 -20.99 -7.94
C LYS A 39 13.30 -21.27 -6.54
N LEU A 40 12.39 -20.42 -6.05
CA LEU A 40 11.71 -20.67 -4.79
C LEU A 40 10.68 -21.82 -4.95
N PRO A 41 10.54 -22.70 -3.95
CA PRO A 41 9.53 -23.75 -3.98
C PRO A 41 8.12 -23.19 -4.19
N GLY A 42 7.39 -23.69 -5.18
CA GLY A 42 6.02 -23.26 -5.49
C GLY A 42 5.89 -21.90 -6.18
N TRP A 43 6.98 -21.15 -6.40
CA TRP A 43 6.93 -19.91 -7.18
C TRP A 43 6.84 -20.22 -8.68
N PRO A 44 6.02 -19.51 -9.48
CA PRO A 44 5.82 -19.86 -10.89
C PRO A 44 7.07 -19.59 -11.75
N SER A 45 7.77 -18.49 -11.49
CA SER A 45 8.91 -18.01 -12.29
C SER A 45 10.25 -18.23 -11.60
N ALA A 46 11.34 -18.20 -12.36
CA ALA A 46 12.71 -18.16 -11.83
C ALA A 46 13.45 -16.89 -12.25
N ASP A 47 12.82 -16.06 -13.08
CA ASP A 47 13.37 -14.82 -13.62
C ASP A 47 12.68 -13.58 -13.04
N ASP A 48 11.46 -13.73 -12.55
CA ASP A 48 10.71 -12.61 -11.98
C ASP A 48 11.06 -12.38 -10.52
N ASN A 49 11.10 -11.10 -10.14
CA ASN A 49 11.12 -10.66 -8.75
C ASN A 49 9.98 -11.34 -7.98
N CYS A 50 10.29 -11.85 -6.79
CA CYS A 50 9.27 -12.47 -5.95
C CYS A 50 8.27 -11.44 -5.38
N ILE A 51 8.73 -10.21 -5.13
CA ILE A 51 7.87 -9.06 -4.84
C ILE A 51 8.45 -7.86 -5.58
N ASN A 52 7.68 -7.26 -6.48
CA ASN A 52 8.20 -6.24 -7.39
C ASN A 52 8.23 -4.81 -6.80
N GLY A 53 8.07 -4.65 -5.48
CA GLY A 53 7.90 -3.34 -4.86
C GLY A 53 6.56 -2.70 -5.21
N GLY A 54 6.56 -1.39 -5.40
CA GLY A 54 5.36 -0.59 -5.71
C GLY A 54 5.06 0.51 -4.70
N SER A 55 6.03 0.86 -3.85
CA SER A 55 5.90 1.98 -2.91
C SER A 55 5.54 3.27 -3.65
N VAL A 56 4.59 4.05 -3.14
CA VAL A 56 4.04 5.23 -3.82
C VAL A 56 3.57 6.26 -2.80
N ILE A 57 3.70 7.54 -3.15
CA ILE A 57 3.14 8.67 -2.41
C ILE A 57 2.12 9.37 -3.32
N ILE A 58 0.92 9.61 -2.79
CA ILE A 58 -0.21 10.17 -3.53
C ILE A 58 -0.77 11.36 -2.76
N ASP A 59 -1.13 12.43 -3.46
CA ASP A 59 -1.73 13.63 -2.86
C ASP A 59 -3.26 13.49 -2.64
N PRO A 60 -3.90 14.46 -1.95
CA PRO A 60 -5.35 14.48 -1.72
C PRO A 60 -6.24 14.53 -2.97
N TYR A 61 -5.68 14.86 -4.13
CA TYR A 61 -6.37 14.86 -5.43
C TYR A 61 -6.18 13.54 -6.19
N GLY A 62 -5.47 12.57 -5.61
CA GLY A 62 -5.23 11.26 -6.22
C GLY A 62 -4.06 11.24 -7.20
N GLU A 63 -3.27 12.31 -7.25
CA GLU A 63 -2.08 12.40 -8.10
C GLU A 63 -0.88 11.73 -7.42
N ILE A 64 -0.12 10.97 -8.20
CA ILE A 64 1.09 10.32 -7.70
C ILE A 64 2.20 11.38 -7.67
N ILE A 65 2.66 11.72 -6.48
CA ILE A 65 3.72 12.72 -6.27
C ILE A 65 5.10 12.08 -6.07
N ALA A 66 5.16 10.78 -5.78
CA ALA A 66 6.39 9.99 -5.88
C ALA A 66 6.09 8.51 -6.13
N GLY A 67 6.91 7.85 -6.95
CA GLY A 67 6.79 6.42 -7.28
C GLY A 67 5.92 6.17 -8.52
N PRO A 68 5.41 4.94 -8.73
CA PRO A 68 5.67 3.75 -7.91
C PRO A 68 7.12 3.26 -8.05
N LEU A 69 7.76 2.93 -6.93
CA LEU A 69 9.10 2.37 -6.90
C LEU A 69 9.05 0.87 -7.20
N LEU A 70 9.31 0.49 -8.45
CA LEU A 70 9.19 -0.89 -8.95
C LEU A 70 10.54 -1.49 -9.27
N GLY A 71 10.68 -2.80 -9.02
CA GLY A 71 11.84 -3.58 -9.45
C GLY A 71 13.15 -3.24 -8.74
N GLN A 72 13.12 -2.43 -7.68
CA GLN A 72 14.29 -2.04 -6.93
C GLN A 72 13.94 -1.68 -5.48
N GLU A 73 14.93 -1.81 -4.60
CA GLU A 73 14.90 -1.19 -3.29
C GLU A 73 15.26 0.30 -3.40
N GLY A 74 14.81 1.10 -2.42
CA GLY A 74 15.18 2.50 -2.39
C GLY A 74 14.36 3.32 -1.41
N LEU A 75 14.79 4.56 -1.23
CA LEU A 75 14.09 5.57 -0.47
C LEU A 75 13.21 6.39 -1.41
N LEU A 76 11.92 6.49 -1.10
CA LEU A 76 10.97 7.30 -1.84
C LEU A 76 10.58 8.52 -1.01
N THR A 77 10.80 9.71 -1.54
CA THR A 77 10.56 10.98 -0.84
C THR A 77 9.73 11.93 -1.69
N ALA A 78 8.90 12.75 -1.04
CA ALA A 78 8.21 13.87 -1.66
C ALA A 78 8.14 15.03 -0.65
N GLU A 79 8.15 16.27 -1.15
CA GLU A 79 7.76 17.43 -0.37
C GLU A 79 6.23 17.57 -0.44
N ILE A 80 5.59 17.86 0.69
CA ILE A 80 4.13 18.00 0.76
C ILE A 80 3.76 19.34 1.36
N ASN A 81 2.68 19.93 0.82
CA ASN A 81 1.99 21.04 1.45
C ASN A 81 0.72 20.51 2.13
N THR A 82 0.66 20.58 3.46
CA THR A 82 -0.49 20.10 4.23
C THR A 82 -1.74 20.96 4.06
N ASP A 83 -1.61 22.21 3.60
CA ASP A 83 -2.74 23.10 3.36
C ASP A 83 -3.65 22.56 2.23
N LEU A 84 -3.10 21.74 1.33
CA LEU A 84 -3.85 21.04 0.29
C LEU A 84 -4.95 20.12 0.85
N ILE A 85 -4.84 19.65 2.10
CA ILE A 85 -5.89 18.84 2.74
C ILE A 85 -7.15 19.68 2.94
N ALA A 86 -7.00 20.92 3.42
CA ALA A 86 -8.12 21.82 3.65
C ALA A 86 -8.77 22.22 2.32
N GLU A 87 -7.95 22.53 1.31
CA GLU A 87 -8.43 22.84 -0.04
C GLU A 87 -9.18 21.66 -0.69
N ALA A 88 -8.67 20.44 -0.56
CA ALA A 88 -9.30 19.27 -1.16
C ALA A 88 -10.59 18.85 -0.42
N ARG A 89 -10.67 19.07 0.91
CA ARG A 89 -11.90 18.88 1.69
C ARG A 89 -12.98 19.92 1.40
N PHE A 90 -12.58 21.13 0.99
CA PHE A 90 -13.54 22.11 0.50
C PHE A 90 -14.30 21.58 -0.72
N ASP A 91 -13.62 20.89 -1.64
CA ASP A 91 -14.23 20.25 -2.81
C ASP A 91 -15.08 19.02 -2.44
N LEU A 92 -14.59 18.14 -1.56
CA LEU A 92 -15.33 16.95 -1.10
C LEU A 92 -14.96 16.59 0.34
N ASP A 93 -15.93 16.62 1.24
CA ASP A 93 -15.78 16.15 2.63
C ASP A 93 -16.80 15.04 2.94
N PRO A 94 -16.42 13.75 2.79
CA PRO A 94 -17.35 12.62 2.91
C PRO A 94 -17.89 12.42 4.34
N VAL A 95 -17.20 12.94 5.35
CA VAL A 95 -17.61 12.85 6.77
C VAL A 95 -18.17 14.16 7.32
N GLY A 96 -18.19 15.22 6.50
CA GLY A 96 -18.76 16.52 6.82
C GLY A 96 -19.97 16.84 5.95
N HIS A 97 -19.82 17.83 5.07
CA HIS A 97 -20.96 18.38 4.31
C HIS A 97 -21.61 17.43 3.31
N TYR A 98 -20.96 16.32 2.95
CA TYR A 98 -21.55 15.24 2.14
C TYR A 98 -22.11 14.06 2.95
N ALA A 99 -21.94 14.03 4.28
CA ALA A 99 -22.18 12.82 5.08
C ALA A 99 -23.66 12.38 5.22
N ARG A 100 -24.63 13.21 4.83
CA ARG A 100 -26.09 12.92 4.91
C ARG A 100 -26.48 12.16 6.18
N GLY A 101 -26.11 12.72 7.33
CA GLY A 101 -26.36 12.12 8.65
C GLY A 101 -27.84 11.91 9.00
N ASP A 102 -28.74 12.47 8.20
CA ASP A 102 -30.19 12.23 8.22
C ASP A 102 -30.60 10.90 7.56
N VAL A 103 -29.75 10.31 6.71
CA VAL A 103 -30.00 9.05 6.00
C VAL A 103 -29.10 7.93 6.50
N PHE A 104 -27.80 8.19 6.63
CA PHE A 104 -26.81 7.20 7.01
C PHE A 104 -26.17 7.55 8.34
N GLN A 105 -26.08 6.57 9.23
CA GLN A 105 -25.37 6.69 10.50
C GLN A 105 -24.57 5.41 10.75
N LEU A 106 -23.29 5.57 11.08
CA LEU A 106 -22.40 4.48 11.49
C LEU A 106 -22.07 4.65 12.96
N THR A 107 -22.38 3.63 13.76
CA THR A 107 -21.97 3.55 15.17
C THR A 107 -21.03 2.36 15.34
N VAL A 108 -19.85 2.60 15.91
CA VAL A 108 -18.83 1.57 16.16
C VAL A 108 -18.80 1.23 17.64
N ASN A 109 -18.88 -0.06 17.98
CA ASN A 109 -18.63 -0.53 19.35
C ASN A 109 -17.14 -0.85 19.51
N GLU A 110 -16.41 0.02 20.20
CA GLU A 110 -14.95 -0.08 20.41
C GLU A 110 -14.56 -0.86 21.68
N ARG A 111 -15.52 -1.50 22.36
CA ARG A 111 -15.20 -2.29 23.56
C ARG A 111 -14.39 -3.53 23.19
N SER A 112 -13.35 -3.82 23.96
CA SER A 112 -12.67 -5.13 23.88
C SER A 112 -13.66 -6.24 24.21
N HIS A 113 -13.71 -7.27 23.38
CA HIS A 113 -14.50 -8.47 23.59
C HIS A 113 -13.57 -9.64 23.88
N ASP A 114 -13.23 -9.84 25.15
CA ASP A 114 -12.42 -10.98 25.57
C ASP A 114 -13.22 -12.29 25.50
N VAL A 115 -12.49 -13.40 25.35
CA VAL A 115 -13.07 -14.75 25.36
C VAL A 115 -13.67 -15.03 26.74
N LYS A 116 -14.97 -15.36 26.79
CA LYS A 116 -15.66 -15.79 28.01
C LYS A 116 -15.78 -17.31 28.04
N PHE A 117 -15.14 -17.95 29.01
CA PHE A 117 -15.37 -19.37 29.30
C PHE A 117 -16.58 -19.52 30.23
N THR A 118 -17.59 -20.26 29.81
CA THR A 118 -18.76 -20.60 30.63
C THR A 118 -18.64 -22.02 31.17
N LYS A 119 -19.03 -22.23 32.44
CA LYS A 119 -19.07 -23.53 33.09
C LYS A 119 -20.33 -24.30 32.73
#